data_AF-A0A351MHH2-F1
#
_entry.id   AF-A0A351MHH2-F1
#
_cell.length_a   1.000
_cell.length_b   1.000
_cell.length_c   1.000
_cell.angle_alpha   90.00
_cell.angle_beta   90.00
_cell.angle_gamma   90.00
#
_symmetry.space_group_name_H-M   'P 1'
#
loop_
_entity.id
_entity.type
_entity.pdbx_description
1 polymer ?
#
loop_
_entity_poly.entity_id
_entity_poly.type
_entity_poly.pdbx_seq_one_letter_code
_entity_poly.pdbx_strand_id
1 'polypeptide(L)'
;MTALCLLASLLAQPAATAPAPAPFGLRIVDAETGRGVPLVELKATTQQRFWTDSAGWVAITEPELLGHEVFFHVASHGYEFEQEGFGYRGRAVRCEPGGRATWPITRRNLAERLYRITGAGIYNHSVTLGEPVPIAEPLLNGGVAGLDSTQPAVYQGRIHWFWGDTNRLAHPLGNFETTGGVSDLPAAGGLDPAVGIDIRFHTNDAGFARSMIRRPGPGPIWVDGMITLPDAAGRERLCCGWTKVDQDMRAVSRGLAAWDDAAEQFELVVDVPLDAPYVPYGQPFIHEGYAYFGDPFPNLRVPATFEAWADLDQYEGFAWGADGYQWRPGVAGDPQYTEHERIEAGEQPAETARWRVRAADEPARRISLHRGTVRYNPYLDAWLLIAVGNFGGPSFLGEVWAGIADSPMGPWGEVRRILTHDRYSFYNPRQDEFFDQDGGRTVYFEGTYASTFSRTEDLTPLYDYNQMMYRLDVELLR
;
A
#
# COMPACT_ATOMS: atom_id res chain seq x y z
N MET A 1 34.98 57.28 53.23
CA MET A 1 33.65 57.61 52.68
C MET A 1 33.65 57.21 51.22
N THR A 2 32.83 56.23 50.90
CA THR A 2 32.88 55.34 49.72
C THR A 2 32.08 55.96 48.57
N ALA A 3 32.67 56.00 47.37
CA ALA A 3 32.01 56.47 46.16
C ALA A 3 31.01 55.41 45.65
N LEU A 4 29.76 55.81 45.50
CA LEU A 4 28.66 54.96 45.02
C LEU A 4 28.53 55.13 43.49
N CYS A 5 29.04 54.16 42.73
CA CYS A 5 28.78 54.06 41.29
C CYS A 5 27.38 53.46 41.06
N LEU A 6 26.44 54.27 40.59
CA LEU A 6 25.15 53.80 40.06
C LEU A 6 25.37 53.24 38.64
N LEU A 7 25.46 51.91 38.52
CA LEU A 7 25.25 51.23 37.25
C LEU A 7 23.75 51.25 36.93
N ALA A 8 23.36 52.04 35.93
CA ALA A 8 22.04 51.94 35.32
C ALA A 8 21.96 50.64 34.52
N SER A 9 21.26 49.65 35.08
CA SER A 9 20.92 48.42 34.37
C SER A 9 19.87 48.74 33.30
N LEU A 10 20.30 48.89 32.05
CA LEU A 10 19.40 48.84 30.89
C LEU A 10 18.81 47.44 30.81
N LEU A 11 17.60 47.27 31.36
CA LEU A 11 16.75 46.12 31.10
C LEU A 11 16.42 46.14 29.60
N ALA A 12 17.08 45.29 28.82
CA ALA A 12 16.69 45.02 27.44
C ALA A 12 15.27 44.47 27.47
N GLN A 13 14.30 45.25 26.99
CA GLN A 13 12.96 44.74 26.73
C GLN A 13 13.09 43.60 25.70
N PRO A 14 12.51 42.42 25.95
CA PRO A 14 12.46 41.38 24.92
C PRO A 14 11.76 41.98 23.71
N ALA A 15 12.42 41.98 22.55
CA ALA A 15 11.80 42.38 21.31
C ALA A 15 10.53 41.54 21.16
N ALA A 16 9.38 42.19 21.10
CA ALA A 16 8.13 41.52 20.79
C ALA A 16 8.30 40.88 19.41
N THR A 17 8.45 39.56 19.37
CA THR A 17 8.44 38.80 18.13
C THR A 17 7.10 39.05 17.47
N ALA A 18 7.12 39.72 16.31
CA ALA A 18 5.93 39.85 15.49
C ALA A 18 5.37 38.43 15.24
N PRO A 19 4.05 38.22 15.32
CA PRO A 19 3.47 36.92 15.04
C PRO A 19 3.89 36.48 13.63
N ALA A 20 4.26 35.21 13.49
CA ALA A 20 4.59 34.64 12.20
C ALA A 20 3.42 34.89 11.22
N PRO A 21 3.69 35.31 9.98
CA PRO A 21 2.63 35.49 8.99
C PRO A 21 1.81 34.20 8.83
N ALA A 22 0.51 34.33 8.58
CA ALA A 22 -0.33 33.18 8.30
C ALA A 22 0.15 32.46 7.01
N PRO A 23 0.14 31.12 6.97
CA PRO A 23 0.54 30.37 5.78
C PRO A 23 -0.36 30.69 4.58
N PHE A 24 0.19 30.59 3.38
CA PHE A 24 -0.57 30.57 2.14
C PHE A 24 -0.90 29.12 1.75
N GLY A 25 -2.16 28.82 1.45
CA GLY A 25 -2.59 27.48 1.05
C GLY A 25 -2.67 27.32 -0.46
N LEU A 26 -1.99 26.32 -1.01
CA LEU A 26 -2.14 25.92 -2.41
C LEU A 26 -2.69 24.49 -2.49
N ARG A 27 -3.89 24.34 -3.05
CA ARG A 27 -4.56 23.05 -3.23
C ARG A 27 -4.45 22.57 -4.66
N ILE A 28 -4.06 21.31 -4.86
CA ILE A 28 -4.11 20.62 -6.14
C ILE A 28 -5.28 19.64 -6.12
N VAL A 29 -6.12 19.70 -7.16
CA VAL A 29 -7.32 18.86 -7.26
C VAL A 29 -7.38 18.13 -8.59
N ASP A 30 -8.01 16.97 -8.61
CA ASP A 30 -8.34 16.23 -9.81
C ASP A 30 -9.38 17.04 -10.59
N ALA A 31 -9.11 17.32 -11.87
CA ALA A 31 -9.97 18.15 -12.70
C ALA A 31 -11.37 17.53 -12.93
N GLU A 32 -11.49 16.21 -12.87
CA GLU A 32 -12.74 15.49 -13.09
C GLU A 32 -13.57 15.40 -11.80
N THR A 33 -12.94 15.05 -10.69
CA THR A 33 -13.66 14.73 -9.43
C THR A 33 -13.64 15.87 -8.41
N GLY A 34 -12.75 16.86 -8.56
CA GLY A 34 -12.52 17.91 -7.58
C GLY A 34 -11.85 17.44 -6.29
N ARG A 35 -11.49 16.15 -6.19
CA ARG A 35 -10.76 15.58 -5.05
C ARG A 35 -9.36 16.17 -4.96
N GLY A 36 -8.89 16.43 -3.75
CA GLY A 36 -7.48 16.79 -3.53
C GLY A 36 -6.54 15.68 -3.95
N VAL A 37 -5.52 15.99 -4.76
CA VAL A 37 -4.58 14.98 -5.24
C VAL A 37 -3.36 14.93 -4.31
N PRO A 38 -3.11 13.83 -3.58
CA PRO A 38 -1.90 13.66 -2.79
C PRO A 38 -0.67 13.50 -3.68
N LEU A 39 0.53 13.64 -3.10
CA LEU A 39 1.79 13.29 -3.75
C LEU A 39 2.09 14.13 -5.01
N VAL A 40 1.58 15.35 -5.09
CA VAL A 40 1.92 16.30 -6.16
C VAL A 40 3.09 17.15 -5.69
N GLU A 41 4.19 17.15 -6.44
CA GLU A 41 5.32 18.02 -6.21
C GLU A 41 5.02 19.43 -6.74
N LEU A 42 5.24 20.43 -5.88
CA LEU A 42 5.33 21.83 -6.22
C LEU A 42 6.76 22.30 -6.00
N LYS A 43 7.41 22.75 -7.08
CA LYS A 43 8.81 23.21 -7.02
C LYS A 43 8.91 24.67 -7.44
N ALA A 44 9.30 25.52 -6.50
CA ALA A 44 9.53 26.94 -6.76
C ALA A 44 10.79 27.14 -7.63
N THR A 45 10.92 28.30 -8.27
CA THR A 45 12.12 28.67 -9.05
C THR A 45 13.39 28.73 -8.18
N THR A 46 13.24 28.98 -6.88
CA THR A 46 14.28 28.89 -5.84
C THR A 46 14.70 27.46 -5.49
N GLN A 47 14.15 26.45 -6.17
CA GLN A 47 14.36 25.01 -5.95
C GLN A 47 13.78 24.44 -4.65
N GLN A 48 13.04 25.23 -3.87
CA GLN A 48 12.24 24.71 -2.76
C GLN A 48 11.15 23.79 -3.28
N ARG A 49 10.96 22.65 -2.63
CA ARG A 49 10.05 21.58 -3.04
C ARG A 49 9.06 21.29 -1.94
N PHE A 50 7.81 21.12 -2.33
CA PHE A 50 6.69 20.83 -1.46
C PHE A 50 5.89 19.68 -2.07
N TRP A 51 5.26 18.88 -1.22
CA TRP A 51 4.39 17.79 -1.67
C TRP A 51 3.03 17.96 -1.05
N THR A 52 1.99 17.85 -1.86
CA THR A 52 0.62 17.89 -1.35
C THR A 52 0.38 16.78 -0.35
N ASP A 53 -0.35 17.08 0.72
CA ASP A 53 -0.85 16.08 1.67
C ASP A 53 -2.04 15.29 1.11
N SER A 54 -2.64 14.42 1.93
CA SER A 54 -3.77 13.56 1.51
C SER A 54 -5.05 14.31 1.10
N ALA A 55 -5.16 15.60 1.39
CA ALA A 55 -6.28 16.45 0.93
C ALA A 55 -5.89 17.37 -0.24
N GLY A 56 -4.69 17.19 -0.81
CA GLY A 56 -4.18 17.94 -1.93
C GLY A 56 -3.56 19.29 -1.55
N TRP A 57 -3.30 19.57 -0.27
CA TRP A 57 -2.82 20.88 0.18
C TRP A 57 -1.30 20.93 0.34
N VAL A 58 -0.74 22.09 0.00
CA VAL A 58 0.56 22.57 0.50
C VAL A 58 0.34 23.86 1.27
N ALA A 59 0.93 23.93 2.45
CA ALA A 59 1.03 25.14 3.26
C ALA A 59 2.39 25.79 3.01
N ILE A 60 2.41 26.96 2.39
CA ILE A 60 3.63 27.76 2.19
C ILE A 60 3.81 28.65 3.40
N THR A 61 4.95 28.47 4.09
CA THR A 61 5.31 29.20 5.32
C THR A 61 6.59 30.01 5.18
N GLU A 62 7.28 29.85 4.06
CA GLU A 62 8.59 30.39 3.75
C GLU A 62 8.51 31.92 3.61
N PRO A 63 9.17 32.69 4.51
CA PRO A 63 9.07 34.16 4.52
C PRO A 63 9.46 34.84 3.20
N GLU A 64 10.40 34.26 2.47
CA GLU A 64 10.87 34.74 1.17
C GLU A 64 9.90 34.47 0.02
N LEU A 65 8.93 33.59 0.20
CA LEU A 65 7.87 33.30 -0.78
C LEU A 65 6.58 34.08 -0.47
N LEU A 66 6.27 34.25 0.81
CA LEU A 66 5.06 34.94 1.27
C LEU A 66 5.04 36.42 0.86
N GLY A 67 3.90 36.88 0.37
CA GLY A 67 3.71 38.26 -0.13
C GLY A 67 4.35 38.53 -1.49
N HIS A 68 4.82 37.50 -2.19
CA HIS A 68 5.41 37.60 -3.52
C HIS A 68 4.60 36.82 -4.56
N GLU A 69 4.81 37.15 -5.84
CA GLU A 69 4.35 36.32 -6.95
C GLU A 69 5.41 35.23 -7.17
N VAL A 70 5.00 33.97 -7.04
CA VAL A 70 5.89 32.80 -7.06
C VAL A 70 5.43 31.84 -8.13
N PHE A 71 6.35 31.45 -9.01
CA PHE A 71 6.13 30.40 -9.99
C PHE A 71 6.46 29.04 -9.39
N PHE A 72 5.51 28.09 -9.52
CA PHE A 72 5.72 26.70 -9.14
C PHE A 72 5.63 25.80 -10.36
N HIS A 73 6.66 24.98 -10.58
CA HIS A 73 6.56 23.79 -11.41
C HIS A 73 5.68 22.76 -10.71
N VAL A 74 4.83 22.07 -11.48
CA VAL A 74 3.95 21.01 -10.95
C VAL A 74 4.29 19.68 -11.60
N ALA A 75 4.56 18.66 -10.78
CA ALA A 75 4.85 17.31 -11.22
C ALA A 75 4.10 16.27 -10.36
N SER A 76 3.59 15.22 -10.98
CA SER A 76 2.87 14.15 -10.28
C SER A 76 2.87 12.86 -11.09
N HIS A 77 2.98 11.73 -10.40
CA HIS A 77 2.77 10.40 -10.99
C HIS A 77 1.35 10.27 -11.51
N GLY A 78 1.15 9.88 -12.77
CA GLY A 78 -0.18 9.58 -13.32
C GLY A 78 -1.13 10.76 -13.48
N TYR A 79 -0.65 11.99 -13.35
CA TYR A 79 -1.42 13.22 -13.57
C TYR A 79 -0.60 14.22 -14.38
N GLU A 80 -1.29 15.14 -15.02
CA GLU A 80 -0.67 16.16 -15.86
C GLU A 80 -1.20 17.56 -15.54
N PHE A 81 -0.27 18.49 -15.35
CA PHE A 81 -0.54 19.91 -15.31
C PHE A 81 -0.43 20.50 -16.72
N GLU A 82 -1.28 21.48 -17.04
CA GLU A 82 -1.27 22.16 -18.34
C GLU A 82 0.13 22.67 -18.70
N GLN A 83 0.52 22.48 -19.96
CA GLN A 83 1.79 22.94 -20.47
C GLN A 83 1.61 24.34 -21.07
N GLU A 84 2.32 25.33 -20.53
CA GLU A 84 2.41 26.65 -21.14
C GLU A 84 3.45 26.65 -22.28
N GLY A 85 3.60 27.79 -22.97
CA GLY A 85 4.65 27.99 -23.97
C GLY A 85 6.05 27.63 -23.45
N PHE A 86 7.06 27.51 -24.33
CA PHE A 86 8.40 27.01 -23.97
C PHE A 86 8.46 25.63 -23.27
N GLY A 87 7.32 24.97 -23.01
CA GLY A 87 7.24 23.61 -22.51
C GLY A 87 7.17 23.47 -20.98
N TYR A 88 7.04 24.57 -20.23
CA TYR A 88 6.95 24.53 -18.77
C TYR A 88 5.58 24.02 -18.29
N ARG A 89 5.59 23.22 -17.22
CA ARG A 89 4.39 22.74 -16.53
C ARG A 89 4.34 23.37 -15.15
N GLY A 90 3.49 24.37 -14.98
CA GLY A 90 3.44 25.19 -13.76
C GLY A 90 2.79 26.53 -14.01
N ARG A 91 2.54 27.29 -12.94
CA ARG A 91 2.02 28.66 -13.05
C ARG A 91 2.47 29.52 -11.88
N ALA A 92 2.38 30.83 -12.06
CA ALA A 92 2.61 31.80 -11.00
C ALA A 92 1.35 31.99 -10.13
N VAL A 93 1.56 32.22 -8.84
CA VAL A 93 0.52 32.67 -7.91
C VAL A 93 1.08 33.66 -6.90
N ARG A 94 0.26 34.62 -6.53
CA ARG A 94 0.55 35.55 -5.43
C ARG A 94 0.34 34.83 -4.09
N CYS A 95 1.41 34.54 -3.38
CA CYS A 95 1.39 33.86 -2.08
C CYS A 95 1.03 34.83 -0.95
N GLU A 96 -0.13 35.49 -1.02
CA GLU A 96 -0.54 36.41 0.06
C GLU A 96 -0.73 35.66 1.38
N PRO A 97 -0.16 36.15 2.51
CA PRO A 97 -0.35 35.50 3.82
C PRO A 97 -1.82 35.25 4.16
N GLY A 98 -2.17 34.01 4.51
CA GLY A 98 -3.55 33.59 4.75
C GLY A 98 -4.41 33.42 3.49
N GLY A 99 -3.86 33.62 2.29
CA GLY A 99 -4.55 33.38 1.03
C GLY A 99 -4.69 31.89 0.71
N ARG A 100 -5.60 31.58 -0.22
CA ARG A 100 -5.76 30.22 -0.77
C ARG A 100 -5.83 30.27 -2.29
N ALA A 101 -5.28 29.26 -2.95
CA ALA A 101 -5.47 29.00 -4.37
C ALA A 101 -5.76 27.52 -4.63
N THR A 102 -6.49 27.23 -5.71
CA THR A 102 -6.80 25.85 -6.12
C THR A 102 -6.51 25.65 -7.60
N TRP A 103 -5.76 24.60 -7.91
CA TRP A 103 -5.25 24.31 -9.25
C TRP A 103 -5.70 22.90 -9.66
N PRO A 104 -6.48 22.76 -10.75
CA PRO A 104 -6.87 21.45 -11.25
C PRO A 104 -5.73 20.79 -12.05
N ILE A 105 -5.64 19.46 -11.98
CA ILE A 105 -4.76 18.63 -12.83
C ILE A 105 -5.51 17.47 -13.46
N THR A 106 -5.08 17.07 -14.65
CA THR A 106 -5.75 16.03 -15.43
C THR A 106 -5.19 14.66 -15.07
N ARG A 107 -6.03 13.76 -14.58
CA ARG A 107 -5.66 12.37 -14.33
C ARG A 107 -5.39 11.63 -15.64
N ARG A 108 -4.31 10.85 -15.68
CA ARG A 108 -3.91 9.98 -16.80
C ARG A 108 -4.08 8.50 -16.47
N ASN A 109 -3.92 8.13 -15.21
CA ASN A 109 -4.19 6.77 -14.73
C ASN A 109 -5.71 6.47 -14.76
N LEU A 110 -6.07 5.20 -14.95
CA LEU A 110 -7.47 4.76 -14.81
C LEU A 110 -7.90 4.74 -13.34
N ALA A 111 -6.98 4.32 -12.45
CA ALA A 111 -7.20 4.36 -11.02
C ALA A 111 -7.01 5.78 -10.47
N GLU A 112 -7.92 6.21 -9.59
CA GLU A 112 -7.85 7.47 -8.88
C GLU A 112 -7.04 7.32 -7.59
N ARG A 113 -6.06 8.19 -7.39
CA ARG A 113 -5.27 8.24 -6.15
C ARG A 113 -6.05 8.94 -5.05
N LEU A 114 -6.20 8.29 -3.89
CA LEU A 114 -7.04 8.80 -2.81
C LEU A 114 -6.24 9.49 -1.70
N TYR A 115 -5.48 8.74 -0.92
CA TYR A 115 -4.73 9.24 0.24
C TYR A 115 -3.63 8.25 0.64
N ARG A 116 -2.73 8.69 1.51
CA ARG A 116 -1.79 7.80 2.21
C ARG A 116 -2.49 7.22 3.45
N ILE A 117 -2.41 5.91 3.65
CA ILE A 117 -3.07 5.21 4.77
C ILE A 117 -2.21 5.27 6.03
N THR A 118 -0.89 5.17 5.87
CA THR A 118 0.07 5.03 6.97
C THR A 118 1.11 6.17 7.02
N GLY A 119 1.88 6.21 8.11
CA GLY A 119 3.04 7.08 8.25
C GLY A 119 2.74 8.45 8.86
N ALA A 120 3.80 9.23 9.04
CA ALA A 120 3.70 10.55 9.65
C ALA A 120 3.17 11.59 8.65
N GLY A 121 2.42 12.58 9.15
CA GLY A 121 2.02 13.77 8.43
C GLY A 121 1.07 13.53 7.26
N ILE A 122 0.11 12.60 7.38
CA ILE A 122 -0.86 12.27 6.32
C ILE A 122 -1.63 13.53 5.87
N TYR A 123 -1.96 14.41 6.81
CA TYR A 123 -2.64 15.70 6.57
C TYR A 123 -1.88 16.89 7.18
N ASN A 124 -0.54 16.86 7.17
CA ASN A 124 0.30 17.90 7.80
C ASN A 124 -0.01 19.33 7.31
N HIS A 125 -0.19 19.51 6.01
CA HIS A 125 -0.47 20.81 5.40
C HIS A 125 -1.89 21.28 5.70
N SER A 126 -2.88 20.38 5.65
CA SER A 126 -4.26 20.66 6.02
C SER A 126 -4.35 21.13 7.47
N VAL A 127 -3.71 20.42 8.41
CA VAL A 127 -3.67 20.83 9.83
C VAL A 127 -2.98 22.20 9.99
N THR A 128 -1.87 22.43 9.28
CA THR A 128 -1.15 23.71 9.31
C THR A 128 -2.01 24.88 8.82
N LEU A 129 -2.86 24.63 7.82
CA LEU A 129 -3.79 25.62 7.25
C LEU A 129 -5.10 25.75 8.03
N GLY A 130 -5.38 24.84 8.98
CA GLY A 130 -6.66 24.74 9.67
C GLY A 130 -7.79 24.16 8.81
N GLU A 131 -7.45 23.40 7.78
CA GLU A 131 -8.41 22.74 6.89
C GLU A 131 -8.96 21.45 7.54
N PRO A 132 -10.19 21.03 7.19
CA PRO A 132 -10.76 19.79 7.72
C PRO A 132 -9.93 18.55 7.36
N VAL A 133 -9.79 17.64 8.31
CA VAL A 133 -9.13 16.34 8.14
C VAL A 133 -10.10 15.22 8.53
N PRO A 134 -10.16 14.11 7.76
CA PRO A 134 -11.22 13.11 7.93
C PRO A 134 -10.92 12.01 8.96
N ILE A 135 -9.66 11.87 9.39
CA ILE A 135 -9.22 10.79 10.29
C ILE A 135 -8.88 11.32 11.68
N ALA A 136 -8.99 10.45 12.69
CA ALA A 136 -8.79 10.78 14.10
C ALA A 136 -7.33 11.18 14.41
N GLU A 137 -6.35 10.51 13.79
CA GLU A 137 -4.92 10.72 14.05
C GLU A 137 -4.17 11.17 12.77
N PRO A 138 -4.35 12.42 12.32
CA PRO A 138 -3.92 12.91 11.01
C PRO A 138 -2.41 13.17 10.86
N LEU A 139 -1.69 13.24 11.98
CA LEU A 139 -0.27 13.63 12.01
C LEU A 139 0.67 12.50 12.39
N LEU A 140 0.32 11.67 13.38
CA LEU A 140 1.18 10.58 13.83
C LEU A 140 0.36 9.54 14.59
N ASN A 141 -0.08 8.49 13.91
CA ASN A 141 -0.82 7.40 14.52
C ASN A 141 0.12 6.26 14.95
N GLY A 142 -0.04 5.75 16.17
CA GLY A 142 0.75 4.62 16.69
C GLY A 142 2.28 4.83 16.70
N GLY A 143 2.75 6.08 16.65
CA GLY A 143 4.18 6.41 16.54
C GLY A 143 4.85 5.96 15.24
N VAL A 144 4.06 5.62 14.22
CA VAL A 144 4.51 5.07 12.94
C VAL A 144 4.97 6.19 12.00
N ALA A 145 6.22 6.10 11.52
CA ALA A 145 6.76 7.03 10.53
C ALA A 145 6.66 6.49 9.08
N GLY A 146 6.66 5.16 8.92
CA GLY A 146 6.55 4.44 7.65
C GLY A 146 6.27 2.96 7.87
N LEU A 147 5.61 2.30 6.92
CA LEU A 147 5.17 0.89 7.01
C LEU A 147 5.22 0.19 5.65
N ASP A 148 5.70 -1.06 5.69
CA ASP A 148 5.81 -1.96 4.54
C ASP A 148 4.61 -2.91 4.37
N SER A 149 4.23 -3.14 3.12
CA SER A 149 3.25 -4.14 2.67
C SER A 149 1.86 -3.98 3.30
N THR A 150 0.99 -4.98 3.16
CA THR A 150 -0.29 -5.06 3.88
C THR A 150 -0.79 -6.51 3.89
N GLN A 151 -1.36 -6.96 5.00
CA GLN A 151 -1.91 -8.29 5.21
C GLN A 151 -3.16 -8.19 6.10
N PRO A 152 -4.29 -7.64 5.62
CA PRO A 152 -5.51 -7.57 6.37
C PRO A 152 -6.42 -8.78 6.16
N ALA A 153 -7.27 -9.01 7.16
CA ALA A 153 -8.40 -9.92 7.09
C ALA A 153 -9.55 -9.39 7.95
N VAL A 154 -10.79 -9.68 7.52
CA VAL A 154 -11.96 -9.45 8.38
C VAL A 154 -12.04 -10.59 9.38
N TYR A 155 -12.04 -10.24 10.66
CA TYR A 155 -12.12 -11.19 11.77
C TYR A 155 -13.02 -10.61 12.87
N GLN A 156 -14.00 -11.40 13.31
CA GLN A 156 -15.00 -11.01 14.32
C GLN A 156 -15.65 -9.64 14.02
N GLY A 157 -15.97 -9.39 12.74
CA GLY A 157 -16.66 -8.18 12.29
C GLY A 157 -15.81 -6.90 12.26
N ARG A 158 -14.49 -7.00 12.40
CA ARG A 158 -13.55 -5.88 12.26
C ARG A 158 -12.49 -6.18 11.22
N ILE A 159 -11.90 -5.13 10.65
CA ILE A 159 -10.73 -5.27 9.80
C ILE A 159 -9.53 -5.34 10.72
N HIS A 160 -8.82 -6.46 10.70
CA HIS A 160 -7.52 -6.60 11.31
C HIS A 160 -6.47 -6.36 10.24
N TRP A 161 -5.56 -5.43 10.48
CA TRP A 161 -4.50 -5.05 9.56
C TRP A 161 -3.16 -5.49 10.11
N PHE A 162 -2.31 -6.02 9.24
CA PHE A 162 -0.94 -6.36 9.57
C PHE A 162 0.02 -5.86 8.49
N TRP A 163 1.19 -5.43 8.92
CA TRP A 163 2.22 -4.83 8.09
C TRP A 163 3.58 -5.39 8.49
N GLY A 164 4.54 -5.27 7.58
CA GLY A 164 5.91 -5.71 7.82
C GLY A 164 6.74 -4.69 8.60
N ASP A 165 7.93 -4.43 8.08
CA ASP A 165 8.93 -3.54 8.64
C ASP A 165 8.37 -2.13 8.85
N THR A 166 8.58 -1.58 10.05
CA THR A 166 7.93 -0.37 10.54
C THR A 166 8.96 0.63 11.04
N ASN A 167 8.95 1.83 10.47
CA ASN A 167 9.80 2.94 10.90
C ASN A 167 9.15 3.75 12.03
N ARG A 168 9.99 4.37 12.86
CA ARG A 168 9.56 5.27 13.95
C ARG A 168 10.34 6.58 13.92
N LEU A 169 9.77 7.62 14.51
CA LEU A 169 10.45 8.93 14.58
C LEU A 169 11.67 8.92 15.52
N ALA A 170 11.57 8.20 16.64
CA ALA A 170 12.53 8.32 17.73
C ALA A 170 13.89 7.64 17.49
N HIS A 171 14.05 6.84 16.43
CA HIS A 171 15.27 6.05 16.19
C HIS A 171 15.33 5.53 14.74
N PRO A 172 16.51 5.33 14.14
CA PRO A 172 16.69 4.78 12.78
C PRO A 172 16.26 3.31 12.60
N LEU A 173 15.90 2.63 13.69
CA LEU A 173 15.38 1.26 13.68
C LEU A 173 14.02 1.28 14.37
N GLY A 174 13.05 0.53 13.85
CA GLY A 174 11.70 0.43 14.42
C GLY A 174 11.31 -1.02 14.73
N ASN A 175 10.08 -1.40 14.37
CA ASN A 175 9.56 -2.74 14.60
C ASN A 175 9.73 -3.58 13.33
N PHE A 176 10.39 -4.73 13.46
CA PHE A 176 10.67 -5.66 12.36
C PHE A 176 10.03 -7.04 12.61
N GLU A 177 9.11 -7.13 13.57
CA GLU A 177 8.44 -8.37 13.95
C GLU A 177 6.92 -8.25 13.75
N THR A 178 6.54 -7.70 12.58
CA THR A 178 5.16 -7.38 12.18
C THR A 178 4.48 -6.32 13.07
N THR A 179 3.86 -5.32 12.44
CA THR A 179 2.99 -4.33 13.09
C THR A 179 1.54 -4.65 12.79
N GLY A 180 0.62 -4.33 13.71
CA GLY A 180 -0.80 -4.53 13.47
C GLY A 180 -1.69 -3.49 14.12
N GLY A 181 -2.93 -3.44 13.65
CA GLY A 181 -3.98 -2.56 14.15
C GLY A 181 -5.35 -3.01 13.67
N VAL A 182 -6.39 -2.34 14.16
CA VAL A 182 -7.78 -2.66 13.83
C VAL A 182 -8.54 -1.43 13.35
N SER A 183 -9.48 -1.64 12.43
CA SER A 183 -10.47 -0.66 12.01
C SER A 183 -11.87 -1.27 12.03
N ASP A 184 -12.87 -0.41 12.22
CA ASP A 184 -14.26 -0.82 12.04
C ASP A 184 -14.58 -0.86 10.53
N LEU A 185 -15.40 -1.82 10.12
CA LEU A 185 -15.95 -1.85 8.75
C LEU A 185 -16.82 -0.61 8.52
N PRO A 186 -16.95 -0.09 7.27
CA PRO A 186 -17.84 1.04 7.00
C PRO A 186 -19.28 0.79 7.44
N ALA A 187 -19.78 -0.44 7.24
CA ALA A 187 -21.10 -0.86 7.68
C ALA A 187 -21.25 -0.95 9.22
N ALA A 188 -20.15 -0.92 9.97
CA ALA A 188 -20.09 -1.01 11.43
C ALA A 188 -19.62 0.30 12.10
N GLY A 189 -19.70 1.44 11.38
CA GLY A 189 -19.32 2.76 11.91
C GLY A 189 -17.90 3.22 11.55
N GLY A 190 -17.16 2.42 10.78
CA GLY A 190 -15.94 2.87 10.11
C GLY A 190 -16.22 3.95 9.06
N LEU A 191 -15.17 4.65 8.65
CA LEU A 191 -15.25 5.69 7.62
C LEU A 191 -15.56 5.08 6.24
N ASP A 192 -16.15 5.90 5.36
CA ASP A 192 -16.20 5.59 3.93
C ASP A 192 -14.76 5.45 3.40
N PRO A 193 -14.40 4.34 2.72
CA PRO A 193 -13.05 4.13 2.19
C PRO A 193 -12.62 5.19 1.18
N ALA A 194 -13.55 5.92 0.54
CA ALA A 194 -13.21 7.08 -0.28
C ALA A 194 -12.70 8.27 0.56
N VAL A 195 -12.98 8.31 1.86
CA VAL A 195 -12.72 9.45 2.75
C VAL A 195 -11.47 9.20 3.61
N GLY A 196 -11.33 8.03 4.21
CA GLY A 196 -10.20 7.69 5.08
C GLY A 196 -10.39 6.35 5.79
N ILE A 197 -9.41 5.96 6.61
CA ILE A 197 -9.47 4.78 7.47
C ILE A 197 -8.97 5.17 8.85
N ASP A 198 -9.80 4.98 9.88
CA ASP A 198 -9.37 5.12 11.27
C ASP A 198 -8.76 3.80 11.76
N ILE A 199 -7.43 3.79 11.87
CA ILE A 199 -6.66 2.64 12.36
C ILE A 199 -6.37 2.84 13.84
N ARG A 200 -6.66 1.83 14.65
CA ARG A 200 -6.22 1.74 16.06
C ARG A 200 -5.07 0.74 16.12
N PHE A 201 -3.84 1.24 16.13
CA PHE A 201 -2.65 0.38 16.25
C PHE A 201 -2.57 -0.29 17.61
N HIS A 202 -2.08 -1.52 17.64
CA HIS A 202 -1.66 -2.15 18.90
C HIS A 202 -0.31 -1.57 19.32
N THR A 203 -0.29 -0.75 20.37
CA THR A 203 0.92 -0.03 20.82
C THR A 203 1.51 -0.63 22.10
N ASN A 204 2.79 -0.37 22.32
CA ASN A 204 3.46 -0.58 23.61
C ASN A 204 3.22 0.60 24.56
N ASP A 205 3.75 0.52 25.79
CA ASP A 205 3.62 1.56 26.82
C ASP A 205 4.24 2.92 26.42
N ALA A 206 5.13 2.93 25.43
CA ALA A 206 5.72 4.15 24.87
C ALA A 206 4.88 4.76 23.73
N GLY A 207 3.73 4.16 23.40
CA GLY A 207 2.83 4.62 22.34
C GLY A 207 3.27 4.28 20.92
N PHE A 208 4.30 3.44 20.75
CA PHE A 208 4.74 2.96 19.45
C PHE A 208 4.12 1.59 19.13
N ALA A 209 3.75 1.36 17.87
CA ALA A 209 3.28 0.07 17.38
C ALA A 209 4.17 -1.09 17.85
N ARG A 210 3.58 -2.07 18.51
CA ARG A 210 4.28 -3.21 19.11
C ARG A 210 4.37 -4.40 18.13
N SER A 211 5.31 -5.29 18.39
CA SER A 211 5.47 -6.55 17.65
C SER A 211 4.26 -7.46 17.79
N MET A 212 3.72 -7.94 16.67
CA MET A 212 2.53 -8.81 16.61
C MET A 212 2.88 -10.29 16.63
N ILE A 213 4.15 -10.65 16.45
CA ILE A 213 4.62 -12.03 16.53
C ILE A 213 6.01 -12.02 17.15
N ARG A 214 6.38 -13.05 17.92
CA ARG A 214 7.72 -13.13 18.53
C ARG A 214 8.31 -14.52 18.39
N ARG A 215 9.56 -14.56 17.93
CA ARG A 215 10.40 -15.76 17.92
C ARG A 215 11.84 -15.38 18.28
N PRO A 216 12.42 -15.97 19.35
CA PRO A 216 13.77 -15.62 19.80
C PRO A 216 14.82 -15.68 18.67
N GLY A 217 15.83 -14.80 18.77
CA GLY A 217 16.93 -14.71 17.82
C GLY A 217 16.86 -13.47 16.93
N PRO A 218 17.97 -13.11 16.26
CA PRO A 218 18.05 -11.92 15.41
C PRO A 218 17.24 -12.10 14.13
N GLY A 219 16.88 -10.98 13.51
CA GLY A 219 16.27 -10.96 12.19
C GLY A 219 14.76 -10.68 12.20
N PRO A 220 14.23 -10.00 11.17
CA PRO A 220 12.81 -9.70 11.01
C PRO A 220 11.92 -10.94 10.99
N ILE A 221 10.64 -10.75 11.33
CA ILE A 221 9.57 -11.74 11.16
C ILE A 221 8.45 -11.08 10.38
N TRP A 222 8.13 -11.65 9.21
CA TRP A 222 7.04 -11.22 8.35
C TRP A 222 5.93 -12.25 8.35
N VAL A 223 4.69 -11.76 8.28
CA VAL A 223 3.49 -12.57 8.09
C VAL A 223 3.02 -12.47 6.65
N ASP A 224 2.38 -13.54 6.19
CA ASP A 224 1.82 -13.64 4.84
C ASP A 224 0.61 -14.59 4.85
N GLY A 225 -0.20 -14.61 3.80
CA GLY A 225 -1.33 -15.53 3.72
C GLY A 225 -2.38 -15.30 4.80
N MET A 226 -2.65 -14.04 5.18
CA MET A 226 -3.60 -13.69 6.25
C MET A 226 -5.04 -14.07 5.90
N ILE A 227 -5.67 -14.92 6.71
CA ILE A 227 -7.02 -15.44 6.43
C ILE A 227 -7.80 -15.76 7.72
N THR A 228 -9.11 -15.60 7.66
CA THR A 228 -10.03 -16.05 8.72
C THR A 228 -10.68 -17.38 8.31
N LEU A 229 -10.57 -18.40 9.14
CA LEU A 229 -11.13 -19.74 8.90
C LEU A 229 -11.96 -20.21 10.09
N PRO A 230 -13.06 -20.95 9.88
CA PRO A 230 -13.80 -21.57 10.97
C PRO A 230 -13.03 -22.79 11.52
N ASP A 231 -13.07 -23.00 12.84
CA ASP A 231 -12.67 -24.26 13.48
C ASP A 231 -13.83 -25.28 13.50
N ALA A 232 -13.56 -26.49 13.99
CA ALA A 232 -14.56 -27.56 14.10
C ALA A 232 -15.79 -27.21 14.97
N ALA A 233 -15.68 -26.20 15.85
CA ALA A 233 -16.79 -25.68 16.65
C ALA A 233 -17.51 -24.49 15.98
N GLY A 234 -17.09 -24.09 14.77
CA GLY A 234 -17.63 -22.96 14.02
C GLY A 234 -17.13 -21.60 14.51
N ARG A 235 -16.07 -21.56 15.34
CA ARG A 235 -15.47 -20.30 15.78
C ARG A 235 -14.52 -19.79 14.71
N GLU A 236 -14.58 -18.50 14.43
CA GLU A 236 -13.59 -17.85 13.56
C GLU A 236 -12.20 -17.93 14.20
N ARG A 237 -11.18 -18.20 13.37
CA ARG A 237 -9.77 -18.18 13.72
C ARG A 237 -9.04 -17.34 12.68
N LEU A 238 -8.32 -16.33 13.12
CA LEU A 238 -7.44 -15.53 12.28
C LEU A 238 -6.06 -16.19 12.20
N CYS A 239 -5.57 -16.43 10.99
CA CYS A 239 -4.45 -17.33 10.70
C CYS A 239 -3.52 -16.73 9.66
N CYS A 240 -2.22 -17.03 9.74
CA CYS A 240 -1.24 -16.61 8.75
C CYS A 240 -0.02 -17.55 8.68
N GLY A 241 0.66 -17.54 7.54
CA GLY A 241 2.05 -17.99 7.47
C GLY A 241 2.98 -16.95 8.12
N TRP A 242 4.14 -17.37 8.60
CA TRP A 242 5.19 -16.47 9.03
C TRP A 242 6.56 -16.97 8.57
N THR A 243 7.48 -16.03 8.32
CA THR A 243 8.87 -16.32 7.97
C THR A 243 9.80 -15.39 8.74
N LYS A 244 10.85 -15.96 9.34
CA LYS A 244 11.97 -15.22 9.94
C LYS A 244 13.15 -15.26 8.98
N VAL A 245 13.77 -14.11 8.74
CA VAL A 245 14.87 -13.97 7.78
C VAL A 245 16.17 -13.52 8.43
N ASP A 246 17.29 -13.88 7.81
CA ASP A 246 18.61 -13.34 8.16
C ASP A 246 18.90 -12.01 7.42
N GLN A 247 20.10 -11.47 7.64
CA GLN A 247 20.59 -10.25 7.00
C GLN A 247 20.74 -10.33 5.47
N ASP A 248 20.80 -11.55 4.92
CA ASP A 248 20.85 -11.81 3.47
C ASP A 248 19.43 -12.05 2.90
N MET A 249 18.39 -11.77 3.68
CA MET A 249 16.98 -11.97 3.34
C MET A 249 16.62 -13.45 3.10
N ARG A 250 17.41 -14.39 3.64
CA ARG A 250 17.12 -15.82 3.53
C ARG A 250 16.25 -16.28 4.68
N ALA A 251 15.25 -17.10 4.39
CA ALA A 251 14.44 -17.75 5.41
C ALA A 251 15.30 -18.66 6.29
N VAL A 252 15.33 -18.40 7.59
CA VAL A 252 16.02 -19.23 8.60
C VAL A 252 15.06 -20.05 9.45
N SER A 253 13.81 -19.64 9.51
CA SER A 253 12.70 -20.44 10.06
C SER A 253 11.39 -19.91 9.50
N ARG A 254 10.38 -20.76 9.43
CA ARG A 254 9.04 -20.39 8.95
C ARG A 254 7.99 -21.30 9.58
N GLY A 255 6.73 -20.92 9.46
CA GLY A 255 5.66 -21.70 10.04
C GLY A 255 4.28 -21.09 9.86
N LEU A 256 3.35 -21.60 10.65
CA LEU A 256 1.98 -21.15 10.76
C LEU A 256 1.77 -20.50 12.13
N ALA A 257 0.97 -19.43 12.17
CA ALA A 257 0.59 -18.74 13.39
C ALA A 257 -0.90 -18.38 13.40
N ALA A 258 -1.51 -18.37 14.58
CA ALA A 258 -2.90 -18.00 14.78
C ALA A 258 -3.02 -16.87 15.79
N TRP A 259 -4.03 -16.03 15.64
CA TRP A 259 -4.27 -14.91 16.55
C TRP A 259 -4.80 -15.40 17.90
N ASP A 260 -4.20 -14.90 18.98
CA ASP A 260 -4.69 -15.03 20.35
C ASP A 260 -5.45 -13.74 20.73
N ASP A 261 -6.77 -13.86 20.89
CA ASP A 261 -7.66 -12.74 21.24
C ASP A 261 -7.33 -12.10 22.60
N ALA A 262 -6.86 -12.89 23.57
CA ALA A 262 -6.57 -12.39 24.91
C ALA A 262 -5.24 -11.66 24.96
N ALA A 263 -4.25 -12.14 24.20
CA ALA A 263 -2.94 -11.51 24.11
C ALA A 263 -2.89 -10.35 23.09
N GLU A 264 -3.83 -10.32 22.14
CA GLU A 264 -3.80 -9.48 20.93
C GLU A 264 -2.46 -9.64 20.19
N GLN A 265 -2.06 -10.88 19.96
CA GLN A 265 -0.78 -11.26 19.34
C GLN A 265 -0.92 -12.62 18.64
N PHE A 266 -0.06 -12.90 17.65
CA PHE A 266 0.04 -14.21 17.04
C PHE A 266 0.81 -15.21 17.93
N GLU A 267 0.21 -16.39 18.13
CA GLU A 267 0.86 -17.58 18.68
C GLU A 267 1.34 -18.52 17.56
N LEU A 268 2.50 -19.13 17.75
CA LEU A 268 3.06 -20.09 16.79
C LEU A 268 2.30 -21.42 16.90
N VAL A 269 1.81 -21.95 15.77
CA VAL A 269 0.99 -23.18 15.73
C VAL A 269 1.78 -24.34 15.15
N VAL A 270 2.43 -24.13 14.00
CA VAL A 270 3.19 -25.18 13.29
C VAL A 270 4.55 -24.64 12.89
N ASP A 271 5.61 -25.36 13.24
CA ASP A 271 6.94 -25.18 12.64
C ASP A 271 7.00 -25.89 11.30
N VAL A 272 7.24 -25.15 10.22
CA VAL A 272 7.30 -25.72 8.86
C VAL A 272 8.77 -25.87 8.45
N PRO A 273 9.24 -27.09 8.12
CA PRO A 273 10.60 -27.31 7.63
C PRO A 273 10.95 -26.42 6.43
N LEU A 274 12.20 -25.94 6.33
CA LEU A 274 12.62 -25.06 5.23
C LEU A 274 12.62 -25.75 3.86
N ASP A 275 12.70 -27.08 3.83
CA ASP A 275 12.62 -27.93 2.64
C ASP A 275 11.19 -28.39 2.30
N ALA A 276 10.19 -28.05 3.14
CA ALA A 276 8.79 -28.27 2.79
C ALA A 276 8.43 -27.54 1.47
N PRO A 277 7.57 -28.13 0.63
CA PRO A 277 7.27 -27.57 -0.70
C PRO A 277 6.56 -26.21 -0.64
N TYR A 278 5.88 -25.91 0.46
CA TYR A 278 5.06 -24.69 0.60
C TYR A 278 4.90 -24.24 2.05
N VAL A 279 4.49 -22.98 2.18
CA VAL A 279 3.85 -22.37 3.35
C VAL A 279 2.77 -21.44 2.77
N PRO A 280 1.61 -21.26 3.41
CA PRO A 280 0.64 -20.21 3.06
C PRO A 280 1.33 -18.86 2.83
N TYR A 281 0.99 -18.20 1.72
CA TYR A 281 1.63 -16.98 1.27
C TYR A 281 0.68 -16.12 0.45
N GLY A 282 1.12 -14.91 0.11
CA GLY A 282 0.38 -13.96 -0.69
C GLY A 282 -0.91 -13.49 -0.04
N GLN A 283 -1.90 -13.22 -0.89
CA GLN A 283 -3.16 -12.58 -0.49
C GLN A 283 -4.34 -13.53 -0.72
N PRO A 284 -4.74 -14.30 0.32
CA PRO A 284 -5.63 -15.42 0.12
C PRO A 284 -7.07 -14.98 -0.07
N PHE A 285 -7.90 -15.91 -0.52
CA PHE A 285 -9.36 -15.78 -0.58
C PHE A 285 -10.03 -17.15 -0.40
N ILE A 286 -11.31 -17.16 -0.04
CA ILE A 286 -12.10 -18.39 0.10
C ILE A 286 -13.06 -18.51 -1.09
N HIS A 287 -13.10 -19.69 -1.71
CA HIS A 287 -14.02 -20.01 -2.79
C HIS A 287 -14.34 -21.51 -2.80
N GLU A 288 -15.60 -21.89 -3.04
CA GLU A 288 -16.03 -23.29 -3.17
C GLU A 288 -15.50 -24.25 -2.08
N GLY A 289 -15.42 -23.77 -0.83
CA GLY A 289 -14.96 -24.57 0.32
C GLY A 289 -13.45 -24.69 0.49
N TYR A 290 -12.65 -24.00 -0.32
CA TYR A 290 -11.20 -23.96 -0.22
C TYR A 290 -10.69 -22.54 0.05
N ALA A 291 -9.63 -22.43 0.83
CA ALA A 291 -8.79 -21.26 0.93
C ALA A 291 -7.69 -21.35 -0.12
N TYR A 292 -7.60 -20.33 -0.98
CA TYR A 292 -6.61 -20.22 -2.05
C TYR A 292 -5.55 -19.21 -1.66
N PHE A 293 -4.28 -19.52 -1.96
CA PHE A 293 -3.11 -18.69 -1.69
C PHE A 293 -2.40 -18.39 -3.00
N GLY A 294 -2.01 -17.14 -3.21
CA GLY A 294 -1.50 -16.66 -4.48
C GLY A 294 -0.90 -15.27 -4.42
N ASP A 295 0.12 -15.06 -5.27
CA ASP A 295 0.83 -13.79 -5.35
C ASP A 295 1.54 -13.59 -6.71
N PRO A 296 0.84 -13.11 -7.75
CA PRO A 296 -0.57 -12.72 -7.75
C PRO A 296 -1.51 -13.90 -8.01
N PHE A 297 -1.04 -14.94 -8.71
CA PHE A 297 -1.87 -16.05 -9.16
C PHE A 297 -2.02 -17.11 -8.06
N PRO A 298 -3.25 -17.56 -7.77
CA PRO A 298 -3.48 -18.64 -6.83
C PRO A 298 -3.03 -19.97 -7.42
N ASN A 299 -2.08 -20.62 -6.76
CA ASN A 299 -1.58 -21.94 -7.15
C ASN A 299 -1.42 -22.90 -5.96
N LEU A 300 -1.83 -22.48 -4.76
CA LEU A 300 -1.84 -23.30 -3.55
C LEU A 300 -3.23 -23.19 -2.93
N ARG A 301 -3.79 -24.30 -2.46
CA ARG A 301 -5.07 -24.27 -1.72
C ARG A 301 -5.11 -25.31 -0.61
N VAL A 302 -6.05 -25.13 0.30
CA VAL A 302 -6.37 -26.06 1.39
C VAL A 302 -7.87 -25.98 1.69
N PRO A 303 -8.54 -27.05 2.17
CA PRO A 303 -9.92 -26.93 2.65
C PRO A 303 -10.05 -25.77 3.66
N ALA A 304 -11.11 -24.97 3.55
CA ALA A 304 -11.28 -23.72 4.29
C ALA A 304 -11.72 -23.95 5.76
N THR A 305 -10.87 -24.63 6.53
CA THR A 305 -11.05 -24.90 7.97
C THR A 305 -9.72 -24.71 8.69
N PHE A 306 -9.78 -24.32 9.97
CA PHE A 306 -8.58 -24.14 10.80
C PHE A 306 -7.73 -25.42 10.86
N GLU A 307 -8.37 -26.58 11.02
CA GLU A 307 -7.69 -27.87 11.17
C GLU A 307 -6.97 -28.28 9.88
N ALA A 308 -7.61 -28.12 8.73
CA ALA A 308 -6.95 -28.43 7.46
C ALA A 308 -5.82 -27.44 7.15
N TRP A 309 -6.00 -26.16 7.47
CA TRP A 309 -4.94 -25.16 7.33
C TRP A 309 -3.71 -25.48 8.19
N ALA A 310 -3.89 -26.02 9.39
CA ALA A 310 -2.80 -26.44 10.28
C ALA A 310 -2.14 -27.78 9.88
N ASP A 311 -2.74 -28.54 8.96
CA ASP A 311 -2.23 -29.83 8.48
C ASP A 311 -1.59 -29.69 7.10
N LEU A 312 -0.26 -29.74 7.04
CA LEU A 312 0.48 -29.55 5.79
C LEU A 312 0.18 -30.62 4.73
N ASP A 313 -0.35 -31.78 5.11
CA ASP A 313 -0.70 -32.85 4.17
C ASP A 313 -2.02 -32.57 3.41
N GLN A 314 -2.81 -31.59 3.86
CA GLN A 314 -4.08 -31.21 3.22
C GLN A 314 -3.92 -30.20 2.08
N TYR A 315 -2.72 -29.66 1.89
CA TYR A 315 -2.48 -28.64 0.89
C TYR A 315 -2.30 -29.26 -0.49
N GLU A 316 -2.87 -28.57 -1.48
CA GLU A 316 -2.79 -28.96 -2.89
C GLU A 316 -2.12 -27.84 -3.70
N GLY A 317 -1.12 -28.20 -4.49
CA GLY A 317 -0.50 -27.32 -5.48
C GLY A 317 -1.18 -27.47 -6.84
N PHE A 318 -1.42 -26.36 -7.53
CA PHE A 318 -1.90 -26.34 -8.91
C PHE A 318 -0.70 -26.44 -9.86
N ALA A 319 -0.51 -27.61 -10.46
CA ALA A 319 0.71 -27.92 -11.21
C ALA A 319 0.42 -28.66 -12.52
N TRP A 320 1.25 -28.38 -13.52
CA TRP A 320 1.25 -28.99 -14.85
C TRP A 320 1.66 -30.47 -14.76
N GLY A 321 0.98 -31.31 -15.54
CA GLY A 321 1.32 -32.73 -15.71
C GLY A 321 0.80 -33.27 -17.03
N ALA A 322 0.84 -34.60 -17.19
CA ALA A 322 0.47 -35.26 -18.44
C ALA A 322 -0.97 -34.93 -18.91
N ASP A 323 -1.89 -34.74 -17.97
CA ASP A 323 -3.30 -34.40 -18.23
C ASP A 323 -3.57 -32.88 -18.14
N GLY A 324 -2.52 -32.07 -18.20
CA GLY A 324 -2.57 -30.62 -17.99
C GLY A 324 -2.55 -30.22 -16.51
N TYR A 325 -2.96 -28.97 -16.23
CA TYR A 325 -2.99 -28.43 -14.88
C TYR A 325 -4.04 -29.09 -13.99
N GLN A 326 -3.61 -29.56 -12.83
CA GLN A 326 -4.46 -30.19 -11.80
C GLN A 326 -4.02 -29.76 -10.40
N TRP A 327 -4.96 -29.75 -9.46
CA TRP A 327 -4.65 -29.69 -8.03
C TRP A 327 -4.11 -31.03 -7.56
N ARG A 328 -2.95 -31.02 -6.91
CA ARG A 328 -2.23 -32.23 -6.49
C ARG A 328 -1.80 -32.09 -5.03
N PRO A 329 -2.05 -33.10 -4.17
CA PRO A 329 -1.67 -33.04 -2.77
C PRO A 329 -0.14 -33.10 -2.61
N GLY A 330 0.40 -32.38 -1.64
CA GLY A 330 1.80 -32.51 -1.23
C GLY A 330 2.85 -31.95 -2.20
N VAL A 331 2.45 -31.18 -3.21
CA VAL A 331 3.37 -30.55 -4.17
C VAL A 331 3.23 -29.03 -4.16
N ALA A 332 4.31 -28.34 -4.52
CA ALA A 332 4.25 -26.90 -4.77
C ALA A 332 3.42 -26.60 -6.01
N GLY A 333 2.66 -25.50 -5.97
CA GLY A 333 2.01 -24.95 -7.16
C GLY A 333 3.03 -24.36 -8.13
N ASP A 334 2.73 -24.44 -9.42
CA ASP A 334 3.60 -23.86 -10.43
C ASP A 334 3.51 -22.33 -10.41
N PRO A 335 4.63 -21.60 -10.39
CA PRO A 335 4.62 -20.17 -10.64
C PRO A 335 4.54 -19.87 -12.14
N GLN A 336 4.16 -18.63 -12.50
CA GLN A 336 4.10 -18.20 -13.91
C GLN A 336 5.43 -18.40 -14.66
N TYR A 337 6.56 -18.24 -13.98
CA TYR A 337 7.87 -18.31 -14.63
C TYR A 337 8.18 -19.72 -15.10
N THR A 338 7.85 -20.73 -14.28
CA THR A 338 7.99 -22.14 -14.67
C THR A 338 7.03 -22.50 -15.80
N GLU A 339 5.83 -21.93 -15.85
CA GLU A 339 4.96 -22.07 -17.03
C GLU A 339 5.63 -21.51 -18.29
N HIS A 340 6.19 -20.29 -18.20
CA HIS A 340 6.81 -19.63 -19.35
C HIS A 340 8.01 -20.44 -19.85
N GLU A 341 8.89 -20.88 -18.94
CA GLU A 341 10.05 -21.73 -19.25
C GLU A 341 9.64 -23.04 -19.92
N ARG A 342 8.62 -23.74 -19.41
CA ARG A 342 8.11 -24.99 -20.02
C ARG A 342 7.56 -24.79 -21.42
N ILE A 343 6.84 -23.69 -21.65
CA ILE A 343 6.31 -23.37 -22.98
C ILE A 343 7.45 -23.07 -23.95
N GLU A 344 8.47 -22.31 -23.52
CA GLU A 344 9.64 -22.00 -24.33
C GLU A 344 10.47 -23.24 -24.66
N ALA A 345 10.55 -24.21 -23.74
CA ALA A 345 11.19 -25.50 -23.94
C ALA A 345 10.38 -26.46 -24.86
N GLY A 346 9.12 -26.14 -25.18
CA GLY A 346 8.23 -27.01 -25.96
C GLY A 346 7.66 -28.19 -25.16
N GLU A 347 7.75 -28.14 -23.83
CA GLU A 347 7.24 -29.16 -22.90
C GLU A 347 5.76 -28.95 -22.54
N GLN A 348 5.25 -27.74 -22.80
CA GLN A 348 3.86 -27.36 -22.61
C GLN A 348 3.35 -26.63 -23.87
N PRO A 349 2.19 -27.01 -24.44
CA PRO A 349 1.61 -26.27 -25.57
C PRO A 349 1.17 -24.85 -25.15
N ALA A 350 1.52 -23.85 -25.95
CA ALA A 350 1.33 -22.44 -25.59
C ALA A 350 -0.15 -22.03 -25.40
N GLU A 351 -1.08 -22.72 -26.05
CA GLU A 351 -2.53 -22.54 -25.94
C GLU A 351 -3.09 -22.98 -24.58
N THR A 352 -2.33 -23.76 -23.81
CA THR A 352 -2.71 -24.22 -22.46
C THR A 352 -2.23 -23.28 -21.36
N ALA A 353 -1.56 -22.18 -21.73
CA ALA A 353 -1.02 -21.22 -20.79
C ALA A 353 -2.12 -20.56 -19.95
N ARG A 354 -1.90 -20.50 -18.63
CA ARG A 354 -2.79 -19.89 -17.65
C ARG A 354 -2.39 -18.45 -17.33
N TRP A 355 -1.09 -18.15 -17.37
CA TRP A 355 -0.51 -16.92 -16.80
C TRP A 355 0.35 -16.14 -17.80
N ARG A 356 0.21 -16.45 -19.10
CA ARG A 356 0.96 -15.76 -20.17
C ARG A 356 0.20 -14.53 -20.68
N VAL A 357 0.15 -13.49 -19.85
CA VAL A 357 -0.59 -12.25 -20.12
C VAL A 357 0.09 -11.36 -21.17
N ARG A 358 -0.70 -10.49 -21.80
CA ARG A 358 -0.26 -9.43 -22.74
C ARG A 358 -0.88 -8.10 -22.35
N ALA A 359 -0.22 -7.00 -22.69
CA ALA A 359 -0.83 -5.68 -22.57
C ALA A 359 -1.96 -5.55 -23.61
N ALA A 360 -3.15 -5.09 -23.18
CA ALA A 360 -4.31 -4.95 -24.05
C ALA A 360 -4.13 -3.86 -25.13
N ASP A 361 -3.41 -2.79 -24.80
CA ASP A 361 -3.07 -1.68 -25.70
C ASP A 361 -1.83 -1.94 -26.56
N GLU A 362 -0.99 -2.90 -26.15
CA GLU A 362 0.22 -3.31 -26.87
C GLU A 362 0.29 -4.85 -26.96
N PRO A 363 -0.49 -5.54 -27.83
CA PRO A 363 -0.60 -7.00 -27.82
C PRO A 363 0.71 -7.77 -28.06
N ALA A 364 1.73 -7.12 -28.64
CA ALA A 364 3.06 -7.69 -28.79
C ALA A 364 3.86 -7.70 -27.46
N ARG A 365 3.49 -6.85 -26.50
CA ARG A 365 4.14 -6.69 -25.21
C ARG A 365 3.63 -7.74 -24.23
N ARG A 366 4.53 -8.66 -23.86
CA ARG A 366 4.33 -9.59 -22.76
C ARG A 366 4.57 -8.90 -21.44
N ILE A 367 3.74 -9.21 -20.46
CA ILE A 367 3.88 -8.71 -19.10
C ILE A 367 4.11 -9.92 -18.20
N SER A 368 5.18 -9.88 -17.42
CA SER A 368 5.34 -10.83 -16.30
C SER A 368 4.77 -10.14 -15.09
N LEU A 369 3.82 -10.72 -14.39
CA LEU A 369 3.21 -10.07 -13.24
C LEU A 369 3.92 -10.51 -11.95
N HIS A 370 4.24 -9.57 -11.10
CA HIS A 370 4.72 -9.85 -9.75
C HIS A 370 3.55 -9.68 -8.77
N ARG A 371 3.87 -9.35 -7.53
CA ARG A 371 2.96 -9.31 -6.39
C ARG A 371 1.59 -8.69 -6.71
N GLY A 372 0.52 -9.27 -6.17
CA GLY A 372 -0.84 -8.83 -6.47
C GLY A 372 -1.93 -9.70 -5.86
N THR A 373 -3.16 -9.48 -6.33
CA THR A 373 -4.36 -10.16 -5.86
C THR A 373 -5.25 -10.62 -7.00
N VAL A 374 -5.97 -11.69 -6.76
CA VAL A 374 -7.12 -12.15 -7.55
C VAL A 374 -8.35 -12.17 -6.63
N ARG A 375 -9.45 -11.54 -7.05
CA ARG A 375 -10.72 -11.46 -6.31
C ARG A 375 -11.90 -11.66 -7.25
N TYR A 376 -12.92 -12.37 -6.81
CA TYR A 376 -14.17 -12.43 -7.56
C TYR A 376 -14.88 -11.08 -7.46
N ASN A 377 -15.27 -10.51 -8.59
CA ASN A 377 -15.95 -9.23 -8.68
C ASN A 377 -17.42 -9.45 -9.12
N PRO A 378 -18.40 -9.19 -8.24
CA PRO A 378 -19.81 -9.44 -8.55
C PRO A 378 -20.38 -8.58 -9.69
N TYR A 379 -19.84 -7.36 -9.88
CA TYR A 379 -20.28 -6.45 -10.93
C TYR A 379 -19.84 -6.93 -12.32
N LEU A 380 -18.61 -7.46 -12.41
CA LEU A 380 -18.09 -8.04 -13.63
C LEU A 380 -18.65 -9.43 -13.91
N ASP A 381 -19.13 -10.13 -12.87
CA ASP A 381 -19.39 -11.57 -12.84
C ASP A 381 -18.16 -12.37 -13.30
N ALA A 382 -16.99 -11.97 -12.80
CA ALA A 382 -15.71 -12.51 -13.21
C ALA A 382 -14.64 -12.29 -12.13
N TRP A 383 -13.49 -12.95 -12.29
CA TRP A 383 -12.32 -12.75 -11.45
C TRP A 383 -11.51 -11.55 -11.92
N LEU A 384 -11.25 -10.62 -11.01
CA LEU A 384 -10.43 -9.44 -11.18
C LEU A 384 -9.03 -9.67 -10.59
N LEU A 385 -8.04 -9.52 -11.45
CA LEU A 385 -6.63 -9.48 -11.09
C LEU A 385 -6.20 -8.02 -10.95
N ILE A 386 -5.47 -7.67 -9.90
CA ILE A 386 -4.69 -6.43 -9.78
C ILE A 386 -3.28 -6.80 -9.32
N ALA A 387 -2.27 -6.51 -10.14
CA ALA A 387 -0.89 -6.91 -9.86
C ALA A 387 0.13 -5.92 -10.46
N VAL A 388 1.32 -5.85 -9.87
CA VAL A 388 2.43 -5.09 -10.46
C VAL A 388 3.04 -5.83 -11.64
N GLY A 389 3.45 -5.10 -12.68
CA GLY A 389 4.27 -5.66 -13.75
C GLY A 389 5.72 -5.79 -13.31
N ASN A 390 6.35 -6.94 -13.51
CA ASN A 390 7.78 -7.19 -13.30
C ASN A 390 8.59 -7.00 -14.59
N PHE A 391 9.68 -6.25 -14.51
CA PHE A 391 10.58 -5.96 -15.64
C PHE A 391 9.85 -5.35 -16.88
N GLY A 392 10.59 -4.96 -17.91
CA GLY A 392 10.02 -4.32 -19.12
C GLY A 392 9.93 -2.78 -19.05
N GLY A 393 9.42 -2.14 -20.10
CA GLY A 393 9.56 -0.70 -20.34
C GLY A 393 8.30 0.15 -20.06
N PRO A 394 8.29 1.01 -19.02
CA PRO A 394 9.20 1.02 -17.87
C PRO A 394 8.54 0.39 -16.63
N SER A 395 9.09 -0.72 -16.15
CA SER A 395 8.84 -1.22 -14.80
C SER A 395 10.16 -1.56 -14.09
N PHE A 396 10.35 -0.92 -12.94
CA PHE A 396 10.97 -1.52 -11.75
C PHE A 396 9.98 -1.37 -10.57
N LEU A 397 8.77 -1.89 -10.86
CA LEU A 397 7.55 -1.98 -10.05
C LEU A 397 6.75 -0.69 -9.86
N GLY A 398 6.77 0.21 -10.85
CA GLY A 398 5.92 1.41 -10.89
C GLY A 398 4.61 1.24 -11.68
N GLU A 399 4.43 0.14 -12.44
CA GLU A 399 3.22 -0.12 -13.24
C GLU A 399 2.32 -1.16 -12.57
N VAL A 400 1.04 -0.83 -12.39
CA VAL A 400 0.00 -1.76 -11.93
C VAL A 400 -0.94 -2.07 -13.08
N TRP A 401 -1.25 -3.35 -13.21
CA TRP A 401 -2.04 -3.94 -14.27
C TRP A 401 -3.27 -4.60 -13.68
N ALA A 402 -4.38 -4.54 -14.42
CA ALA A 402 -5.60 -5.25 -14.10
C ALA A 402 -6.04 -6.16 -15.25
N GLY A 403 -6.60 -7.32 -14.91
CA GLY A 403 -7.11 -8.29 -15.88
C GLY A 403 -8.41 -8.93 -15.40
N ILE A 404 -9.16 -9.52 -16.32
CA ILE A 404 -10.43 -10.20 -16.04
C ILE A 404 -10.36 -11.63 -16.58
N ALA A 405 -10.85 -12.61 -15.82
CA ALA A 405 -10.96 -14.01 -16.25
C ALA A 405 -12.17 -14.71 -15.61
N ASP A 406 -12.65 -15.79 -16.23
CA ASP A 406 -13.79 -16.58 -15.71
C ASP A 406 -13.41 -17.49 -14.53
N SER A 407 -12.11 -17.65 -14.27
CA SER A 407 -11.56 -18.54 -13.23
C SER A 407 -10.41 -17.86 -12.50
N PRO A 408 -10.22 -18.11 -11.19
CA PRO A 408 -9.12 -17.48 -10.44
C PRO A 408 -7.74 -17.94 -10.95
N MET A 409 -7.67 -19.14 -11.53
CA MET A 409 -6.46 -19.69 -12.15
C MET A 409 -6.28 -19.22 -13.60
N GLY A 410 -7.16 -18.38 -14.14
CA GLY A 410 -7.16 -17.99 -15.54
C GLY A 410 -7.77 -19.04 -16.48
N PRO A 411 -7.54 -18.95 -17.80
CA PRO A 411 -6.42 -18.26 -18.41
C PRO A 411 -6.55 -16.73 -18.35
N TRP A 412 -5.47 -16.07 -17.95
CA TRP A 412 -5.33 -14.62 -17.98
C TRP A 412 -4.72 -14.24 -19.34
N GLY A 413 -5.56 -13.71 -20.23
CA GLY A 413 -5.16 -13.40 -21.61
C GLY A 413 -4.52 -12.02 -21.75
N GLU A 414 -5.28 -11.00 -21.38
CA GLU A 414 -4.92 -9.59 -21.54
C GLU A 414 -5.05 -8.84 -20.21
N VAL A 415 -4.18 -7.85 -20.03
CA VAL A 415 -4.19 -6.94 -18.89
C VAL A 415 -4.10 -5.49 -19.37
N ARG A 416 -4.78 -4.60 -18.67
CA ARG A 416 -4.76 -3.14 -18.90
C ARG A 416 -3.95 -2.48 -17.80
N ARG A 417 -3.11 -1.51 -18.16
CA ARG A 417 -2.37 -0.70 -17.19
C ARG A 417 -3.32 0.29 -16.54
N ILE A 418 -3.48 0.20 -15.22
CA ILE A 418 -4.40 1.05 -14.46
C ILE A 418 -3.69 2.17 -13.69
N LEU A 419 -2.40 1.99 -13.41
CA LEU A 419 -1.60 2.89 -12.59
C LEU A 419 -0.15 2.94 -13.08
N THR A 420 0.44 4.14 -13.02
CA THR A 420 1.89 4.33 -13.16
C THR A 420 2.46 5.24 -12.07
N HIS A 421 3.65 4.88 -11.60
CA HIS A 421 4.58 5.69 -10.82
C HIS A 421 5.89 5.81 -11.59
N ASP A 422 6.27 7.04 -11.93
CA ASP A 422 7.51 7.29 -12.67
C ASP A 422 8.70 7.24 -11.71
N ARG A 423 9.67 6.35 -12.00
CA ARG A 423 10.88 6.17 -11.20
C ARG A 423 10.64 5.93 -9.70
N TYR A 424 9.49 5.37 -9.33
CA TYR A 424 9.16 4.96 -7.97
C TYR A 424 8.47 3.59 -7.98
N SER A 425 8.70 2.78 -6.95
CA SER A 425 8.02 1.50 -6.84
C SER A 425 6.71 1.66 -6.05
N PHE A 426 5.70 0.94 -6.50
CA PHE A 426 4.43 0.71 -5.82
C PHE A 426 4.21 -0.80 -5.78
N TYR A 427 4.71 -1.49 -4.76
CA TYR A 427 4.74 -2.96 -4.72
C TYR A 427 3.74 -3.53 -3.71
N ASN A 428 3.52 -4.84 -3.81
CA ASN A 428 2.48 -5.58 -3.08
C ASN A 428 1.07 -4.94 -3.22
N PRO A 429 0.61 -4.62 -4.45
CA PRO A 429 -0.74 -4.11 -4.62
C PRO A 429 -1.76 -5.14 -4.16
N ARG A 430 -2.76 -4.68 -3.41
CA ARG A 430 -3.76 -5.53 -2.80
C ARG A 430 -5.14 -4.92 -2.94
N GLN A 431 -6.08 -5.69 -3.50
CA GLN A 431 -7.51 -5.37 -3.44
C GLN A 431 -8.02 -5.48 -2.00
N ASP A 432 -8.77 -4.48 -1.55
CA ASP A 432 -9.47 -4.45 -0.27
C ASP A 432 -10.96 -4.70 -0.48
N GLU A 433 -11.32 -5.93 -0.84
CA GLU A 433 -12.67 -6.30 -1.28
C GLU A 433 -13.78 -5.99 -0.26
N PHE A 434 -13.44 -5.89 1.02
CA PHE A 434 -14.37 -5.49 2.09
C PHE A 434 -14.74 -4.00 2.05
N PHE A 435 -14.10 -3.21 1.19
CA PHE A 435 -14.41 -1.82 0.89
C PHE A 435 -15.14 -1.60 -0.44
N ASP A 436 -15.32 -2.64 -1.25
CA ASP A 436 -15.95 -2.52 -2.56
C ASP A 436 -17.34 -1.88 -2.47
N GLN A 437 -17.61 -0.94 -3.36
CA GLN A 437 -18.85 -0.17 -3.42
C GLN A 437 -19.60 -0.45 -4.73
N ASP A 438 -20.86 -0.01 -4.79
CA ASP A 438 -21.69 -0.13 -6.00
C ASP A 438 -21.79 -1.57 -6.55
N GLY A 439 -21.87 -2.55 -5.65
CA GLY A 439 -21.93 -3.97 -6.00
C GLY A 439 -20.64 -4.54 -6.59
N GLY A 440 -19.50 -3.90 -6.35
CA GLY A 440 -18.19 -4.28 -6.91
C GLY A 440 -17.79 -3.46 -8.14
N ARG A 441 -18.57 -2.45 -8.55
CA ARG A 441 -18.16 -1.56 -9.64
C ARG A 441 -16.96 -0.70 -9.23
N THR A 442 -17.02 -0.12 -8.04
CA THR A 442 -15.93 0.67 -7.47
C THR A 442 -15.14 -0.22 -6.52
N VAL A 443 -13.92 -0.57 -6.91
CA VAL A 443 -13.00 -1.38 -6.08
C VAL A 443 -11.90 -0.52 -5.49
N TYR A 444 -11.44 -0.90 -4.30
CA TYR A 444 -10.34 -0.23 -3.60
C TYR A 444 -9.12 -1.15 -3.58
N PHE A 445 -7.95 -0.55 -3.76
CA PHE A 445 -6.70 -1.28 -3.61
C PHE A 445 -5.60 -0.38 -3.06
N GLU A 446 -4.76 -0.96 -2.23
CA GLU A 446 -3.59 -0.29 -1.67
C GLU A 446 -2.29 -0.94 -2.15
N GLY A 447 -1.17 -0.33 -1.79
CA GLY A 447 0.17 -0.87 -2.05
C GLY A 447 1.24 0.05 -1.51
N THR A 448 2.46 -0.47 -1.42
CA THR A 448 3.58 0.21 -0.77
C THR A 448 4.30 1.12 -1.76
N TYR A 449 4.21 2.43 -1.55
CA TYR A 449 5.00 3.42 -2.29
C TYR A 449 6.39 3.53 -1.66
N ALA A 450 7.42 3.00 -2.31
CA ALA A 450 8.80 3.07 -1.81
C ALA A 450 9.87 3.13 -2.90
N SER A 451 11.04 3.63 -2.51
CA SER A 451 12.24 3.74 -3.35
C SER A 451 13.02 2.43 -3.53
N THR A 452 12.77 1.42 -2.68
CA THR A 452 13.61 0.22 -2.50
C THR A 452 13.95 -0.50 -3.80
N PHE A 453 12.98 -0.69 -4.70
CA PHE A 453 13.20 -1.39 -5.98
C PHE A 453 13.46 -0.44 -7.14
N SER A 454 13.08 0.84 -7.00
CA SER A 454 13.26 1.85 -8.03
C SER A 454 14.66 2.43 -8.08
N ARG A 455 15.42 2.30 -6.98
CA ARG A 455 16.76 2.89 -6.83
C ARG A 455 16.77 4.39 -7.11
N THR A 456 15.65 5.08 -6.86
CA THR A 456 15.64 6.54 -6.87
C THR A 456 16.47 7.05 -5.70
N GLU A 457 17.34 8.02 -5.97
CA GLU A 457 18.12 8.71 -4.94
C GLU A 457 17.33 9.88 -4.32
N ASP A 458 16.23 10.27 -4.97
CA ASP A 458 15.37 11.37 -4.55
C ASP A 458 14.12 10.82 -3.86
N LEU A 459 14.24 10.59 -2.55
CA LEU A 459 13.15 10.08 -1.72
C LEU A 459 12.07 11.13 -1.57
N THR A 460 10.80 10.73 -1.73
CA THR A 460 9.70 11.66 -1.51
C THR A 460 9.43 11.83 -0.01
N PRO A 461 9.63 13.03 0.58
CA PRO A 461 9.46 13.23 2.02
C PRO A 461 8.06 12.85 2.49
N LEU A 462 7.96 12.19 3.64
CA LEU A 462 6.72 11.69 4.28
C LEU A 462 5.95 10.61 3.50
N TYR A 463 6.20 10.45 2.20
CA TYR A 463 5.51 9.45 1.36
C TYR A 463 6.30 8.16 1.21
N ASP A 464 7.63 8.23 1.09
CA ASP A 464 8.45 7.03 0.95
C ASP A 464 8.16 6.03 2.09
N TYR A 465 8.01 4.76 1.70
CA TYR A 465 7.81 3.64 2.61
C TYR A 465 6.47 3.68 3.36
N ASN A 466 5.36 3.82 2.61
CA ASN A 466 4.01 3.85 3.16
C ASN A 466 2.96 3.25 2.21
N GLN A 467 1.80 2.89 2.76
CA GLN A 467 0.65 2.42 1.99
C GLN A 467 -0.14 3.58 1.37
N MET A 468 -0.41 3.48 0.07
CA MET A 468 -1.19 4.45 -0.69
C MET A 468 -2.48 3.80 -1.20
N MET A 469 -3.62 4.45 -0.93
CA MET A 469 -4.94 3.98 -1.34
C MET A 469 -5.32 4.52 -2.74
N TYR A 470 -5.89 3.63 -3.56
CA TYR A 470 -6.46 3.93 -4.86
C TYR A 470 -7.86 3.34 -4.98
N ARG A 471 -8.65 3.89 -5.89
CA ARG A 471 -9.90 3.26 -6.35
C ARG A 471 -9.93 3.11 -7.86
N LEU A 472 -10.66 2.12 -8.34
CA LEU A 472 -10.87 1.84 -9.77
C LEU A 472 -12.36 1.60 -10.03
N ASP A 473 -12.91 2.30 -11.03
CA ASP A 473 -14.17 1.88 -11.67
C ASP A 473 -13.84 0.75 -12.65
N VAL A 474 -14.28 -0.47 -12.35
CA VAL A 474 -13.96 -1.66 -13.14
C VAL A 474 -14.62 -1.65 -14.53
N GLU A 475 -15.61 -0.78 -14.79
CA GLU A 475 -16.14 -0.58 -16.15
C GLU A 475 -15.06 -0.07 -17.12
N LEU A 476 -14.04 0.65 -16.63
CA LEU A 476 -12.92 1.13 -17.44
C LEU A 476 -12.05 -0.01 -18.00
N LEU A 477 -12.23 -1.24 -17.51
CA LEU A 477 -11.54 -2.43 -18.00
C LEU A 477 -12.24 -3.10 -19.18
N ARG A 478 -13.49 -2.74 -19.48
CA ARG A 478 -14.25 -3.30 -20.60
C ARG A 478 -13.94 -2.63 -21.93
#